data_AF-A0A7X1F6K1-F1
#
_entry.id   AF-A0A7X1F6K1-F1
#
_cell.length_a   1.000
_cell.length_b   1.000
_cell.length_c   1.000
_cell.angle_alpha   90.00
_cell.angle_beta   90.00
_cell.angle_gamma   90.00
#
_symmetry.space_group_name_H-M   'P 1'
#
loop_
_entity.id
_entity.type
_entity.pdbx_description
1 polymer ?
#
loop_
_entity_poly.entity_id
_entity_poly.type
_entity_poly.pdbx_seq_one_letter_code
_entity_poly.pdbx_strand_id
1 'polypeptide(L)'
;MDRSTPSHEQVRQLVSEHMDQLHGRGAPQADPLVALVQLHDQLVAAAKAYEAGPQQQREAVCEAIIAVSEFLKGQGFSGATLVPLSRVVWAIVDVCDRNHPDPLFCEKPSKTKGRRNLEDAVRKGQIAAIADAWLESSSGDEGDEDAKLNRAARYMSGAYFGALNRKALTSAKSYQRQAGHHELIYSAYAQMRDALAAEARVLGDGPANLRAAILVQIKALNTKAEMQRR
;
A
#
# COMPACT_ATOMS: atom_id res chain seq x y z
N MET A 1 12.22 25.19 -8.30
CA MET A 1 13.14 24.50 -7.37
C MET A 1 12.91 23.02 -7.57
N ASP A 2 13.83 22.39 -8.30
CA ASP A 2 13.75 21.01 -8.72
C ASP A 2 14.18 20.13 -7.53
N ARG A 3 13.23 19.42 -6.89
CA ARG A 3 13.56 18.43 -5.86
C ARG A 3 13.88 17.13 -6.60
N SER A 4 15.08 17.10 -7.17
CA SER A 4 15.60 15.95 -7.89
C SER A 4 15.60 14.75 -6.95
N THR A 5 14.91 13.68 -7.35
CA THR A 5 14.96 12.35 -6.72
C THR A 5 16.40 11.99 -6.39
N PRO A 6 16.68 11.54 -5.15
CA PRO A 6 18.04 11.22 -4.77
C PRO A 6 18.59 10.05 -5.60
N SER A 7 19.85 10.12 -5.98
CA SER A 7 20.51 9.05 -6.73
C SER A 7 20.80 7.84 -5.83
N HIS A 8 20.94 6.66 -6.41
CA HIS A 8 21.33 5.43 -5.71
C HIS A 8 22.57 5.60 -4.79
N GLU A 9 23.51 6.45 -5.19
CA GLU A 9 24.69 6.79 -4.40
C GLU A 9 24.35 7.61 -3.15
N GLN A 10 23.38 8.52 -3.26
CA GLN A 10 22.86 9.28 -2.11
C GLN A 10 22.13 8.38 -1.12
N VAL A 11 21.38 7.37 -1.59
CA VAL A 11 20.73 6.39 -0.69
C VAL A 11 21.77 5.53 0.03
N ARG A 12 22.81 5.04 -0.67
CA ARG A 12 23.91 4.31 -0.01
C ARG A 12 24.60 5.16 1.06
N GLN A 13 24.88 6.42 0.75
CA GLN A 13 25.50 7.33 1.68
C GLN A 13 24.61 7.59 2.90
N LEU A 14 23.31 7.82 2.68
CA LEU A 14 22.31 8.04 3.73
C LEU A 14 22.14 6.80 4.62
N VAL A 15 22.19 5.60 4.04
CA VAL A 15 22.20 4.32 4.79
C VAL A 15 23.47 4.21 5.64
N SER A 16 24.65 4.50 5.07
CA SER A 16 25.91 4.46 5.82
C SER A 16 25.90 5.44 7.00
N GLU A 17 25.47 6.68 6.77
CA GLU A 17 25.35 7.72 7.79
C GLU A 17 24.35 7.32 8.89
N HIS A 18 23.20 6.73 8.51
CA HIS A 18 22.22 6.22 9.47
C HIS A 18 22.78 5.07 10.33
N MET A 19 23.59 4.19 9.74
CA MET A 19 24.23 3.08 10.45
C MET A 19 25.30 3.54 11.44
N ASP A 20 26.10 4.53 11.06
CA ASP A 20 27.06 5.16 11.98
C ASP A 20 26.32 5.83 13.14
N GLN A 21 25.19 6.47 12.87
CA GLN A 21 24.36 7.07 13.88
C GLN A 21 23.74 6.05 14.84
N LEU A 22 23.30 4.87 14.39
CA LEU A 22 22.68 3.85 15.26
C LEU A 22 23.57 3.38 16.42
N HIS A 23 24.89 3.52 16.29
CA HIS A 23 25.86 3.24 17.35
C HIS A 23 26.13 4.43 18.29
N GLY A 24 25.67 5.62 17.95
CA GLY A 24 25.70 6.83 18.77
C GLY A 24 24.41 7.05 19.56
N ARG A 25 24.51 7.65 20.76
CA ARG A 25 23.35 8.18 21.49
C ARG A 25 22.67 9.25 20.62
N GLY A 26 21.44 9.01 20.20
CA GLY A 26 20.65 10.00 19.46
C GLY A 26 20.45 11.25 20.31
N ALA A 27 20.64 12.42 19.72
CA ALA A 27 20.19 13.65 20.34
C ALA A 27 18.65 13.58 20.49
N PRO A 28 18.09 13.96 21.65
CA PRO A 28 16.64 14.03 21.80
C PRO A 28 16.09 14.99 20.75
N GLN A 29 15.18 14.51 19.90
CA GLN A 29 14.49 15.39 18.96
C GLN A 29 13.57 16.33 19.74
N ALA A 30 13.35 17.52 19.15
CA ALA A 30 12.33 18.47 19.60
C ALA A 30 10.94 17.81 19.69
N ASP A 31 10.02 18.47 20.40
CA ASP A 31 8.61 18.11 20.63
C ASP A 31 8.10 16.90 19.80
N PRO A 32 7.69 15.78 20.44
CA PRO A 32 7.22 14.57 19.77
C PRO A 32 6.18 14.79 18.67
N LEU A 33 5.35 15.84 18.79
CA LEU A 33 4.37 16.19 17.77
C LEU A 33 5.03 16.74 16.49
N VAL A 34 6.09 17.53 16.62
CA VAL A 34 6.86 18.04 15.49
C VAL A 34 7.60 16.90 14.79
N ALA A 35 8.21 16.00 15.57
CA ALA A 35 8.87 14.81 15.03
C ALA A 35 7.89 13.90 14.27
N LEU A 36 6.65 13.75 14.77
CA LEU A 36 5.62 12.95 14.11
C LEU A 36 5.16 13.58 12.79
N VAL A 37 5.01 14.92 12.73
CA VAL A 37 4.69 15.63 11.48
C VAL A 37 5.82 15.47 10.46
N GLN A 38 7.08 15.55 10.89
CA GLN A 38 8.23 15.32 10.01
C GLN A 38 8.25 13.90 9.45
N LEU A 39 8.01 12.89 10.31
CA LEU A 39 7.89 11.50 9.87
C LEU A 39 6.76 11.35 8.84
N HIS A 40 5.59 11.93 9.11
CA HIS A 40 4.47 11.89 8.18
C HIS A 40 4.85 12.44 6.80
N ASP A 41 5.49 13.61 6.74
CA ASP A 41 5.87 14.24 5.48
C ASP A 41 6.92 13.42 4.71
N GLN A 42 7.87 12.80 5.42
CA GLN A 42 8.85 11.87 4.84
C GLN A 42 8.17 10.63 4.26
N LEU A 43 7.21 10.04 4.98
CA LEU A 43 6.46 8.87 4.50
C LEU A 43 5.59 9.20 3.28
N VAL A 44 4.98 10.39 3.24
CA VAL A 44 4.24 10.86 2.06
C VAL A 44 5.16 11.05 0.86
N ALA A 45 6.37 11.58 1.07
CA ALA A 45 7.36 11.73 0.01
C ALA A 45 7.83 10.37 -0.53
N ALA A 46 8.16 9.43 0.35
CA ALA A 46 8.53 8.06 -0.01
C ALA A 46 7.40 7.36 -0.79
N ALA A 47 6.15 7.50 -0.34
CA ALA A 47 5.01 6.91 -1.04
C ALA A 47 4.87 7.43 -2.48
N LYS A 48 5.15 8.71 -2.73
CA LYS A 48 5.17 9.29 -4.09
C LYS A 48 6.33 8.74 -4.92
N ALA A 49 7.53 8.64 -4.34
CA ALA A 49 8.70 8.09 -5.01
C ALA A 49 8.51 6.61 -5.39
N TYR A 50 7.77 5.85 -4.57
CA TYR A 50 7.44 4.46 -4.84
C TYR A 50 6.64 4.25 -6.15
N GLU A 51 5.88 5.24 -6.60
CA GLU A 51 5.14 5.12 -7.88
C GLU A 51 6.05 5.31 -9.12
N ALA A 52 7.31 5.76 -8.96
CA ALA A 52 8.16 6.20 -10.07
C ALA A 52 8.92 5.10 -10.83
N GLY A 53 8.99 3.87 -10.30
CA GLY A 53 9.65 2.75 -10.97
C GLY A 53 10.38 1.78 -10.01
N PRO A 54 10.90 0.64 -10.50
CA PRO A 54 11.39 -0.43 -9.61
C PRO A 54 12.60 -0.03 -8.75
N GLN A 55 13.49 0.80 -9.31
CA GLN A 55 14.64 1.32 -8.57
C GLN A 55 14.18 2.34 -7.51
N GLN A 56 13.29 3.25 -7.89
CA GLN A 56 12.72 4.25 -7.01
C GLN A 56 11.83 3.63 -5.92
N GLN A 57 11.22 2.47 -6.18
CA GLN A 57 10.49 1.69 -5.18
C GLN A 57 11.40 1.18 -4.07
N ARG A 58 12.57 0.67 -4.44
CA ARG A 58 13.57 0.19 -3.48
C ARG A 58 14.09 1.34 -2.63
N GLU A 59 14.43 2.44 -3.28
CA GLU A 59 14.90 3.67 -2.63
C GLU A 59 13.83 4.25 -1.69
N ALA A 60 12.58 4.35 -2.14
CA ALA A 60 11.46 4.82 -1.34
C ALA A 60 11.21 3.95 -0.09
N VAL A 61 11.32 2.62 -0.21
CA VAL A 61 11.15 1.72 0.95
C VAL A 61 12.31 1.90 1.93
N CYS A 62 13.55 2.03 1.44
CA CYS A 62 14.70 2.35 2.30
C CYS A 62 14.50 3.68 3.04
N GLU A 63 14.13 4.74 2.33
CA GLU A 63 13.87 6.06 2.91
C GLU A 63 12.77 6.01 3.97
N ALA A 64 11.68 5.30 3.72
CA ALA A 64 10.58 5.14 4.68
C ALA A 64 11.02 4.41 5.96
N ILE A 65 11.78 3.31 5.82
CA ILE A 65 12.26 2.53 6.98
C ILE A 65 13.30 3.33 7.78
N ILE A 66 14.15 4.10 7.11
CA ILE A 66 15.12 4.99 7.76
C ILE A 66 14.39 6.08 8.54
N ALA A 67 13.42 6.77 7.92
CA ALA A 67 12.61 7.80 8.57
C ALA A 67 11.92 7.26 9.85
N VAL A 68 11.32 6.07 9.76
CA VAL A 68 10.72 5.39 10.94
C VAL A 68 11.78 5.09 12.00
N SER A 69 12.95 4.60 11.60
CA SER A 69 14.03 4.26 12.53
C SER A 69 14.57 5.51 13.24
N GLU A 70 14.72 6.63 12.53
CA GLU A 70 15.14 7.92 13.10
C GLU A 70 14.11 8.48 14.07
N PHE A 71 12.82 8.43 13.70
CA PHE A 71 11.74 8.85 14.58
C PHE A 71 11.74 8.02 15.87
N LEU A 72 11.76 6.69 15.77
CA LEU A 72 11.76 5.80 16.94
C LEU A 72 12.99 6.03 17.83
N LYS A 73 14.16 6.21 17.22
CA LYS A 73 15.38 6.57 17.96
C LYS A 73 15.21 7.90 18.70
N GLY A 74 14.61 8.90 18.06
CA GLY A 74 14.26 10.19 18.67
C GLY A 74 13.28 10.06 19.83
N GLN A 75 12.41 9.05 19.82
CA GLN A 75 11.50 8.70 20.93
C GLN A 75 12.17 7.86 22.04
N GLY A 76 13.49 7.66 21.97
CA GLY A 76 14.25 6.95 23.01
C GLY A 76 14.31 5.43 22.86
N PHE A 77 13.89 4.88 21.70
CA PHE A 77 14.07 3.47 21.41
C PHE A 77 15.57 3.15 21.31
N SER A 78 15.98 2.04 21.93
CA SER A 78 17.39 1.65 21.91
C SER A 78 17.80 1.15 20.53
N GLY A 79 19.05 1.38 20.13
CA GLY A 79 19.56 0.89 18.84
C GLY A 79 19.32 -0.61 18.63
N ALA A 80 19.41 -1.43 19.69
CA ALA A 80 19.12 -2.85 19.65
C ALA A 80 17.69 -3.18 19.17
N THR A 81 16.71 -2.35 19.53
CA THR A 81 15.31 -2.52 19.07
C THR A 81 15.09 -2.09 17.62
N LEU A 82 16.01 -1.31 17.06
CA LEU A 82 15.95 -0.81 15.68
C LEU A 82 16.73 -1.70 14.70
N VAL A 83 17.64 -2.55 15.19
CA VAL A 83 18.43 -3.49 14.37
C VAL A 83 17.59 -4.28 13.36
N PRO A 84 16.39 -4.81 13.69
CA PRO A 84 15.57 -5.52 12.71
C PRO A 84 15.15 -4.63 11.52
N LEU A 85 14.84 -3.35 11.76
CA LEU A 85 14.50 -2.40 10.69
C LEU A 85 15.72 -2.12 9.82
N SER A 86 16.88 -1.90 10.43
CA SER A 86 18.15 -1.68 9.71
C SER A 86 18.51 -2.88 8.84
N ARG A 87 18.26 -4.12 9.29
CA ARG A 87 18.54 -5.33 8.49
C ARG A 87 17.71 -5.41 7.21
N VAL A 88 16.47 -4.90 7.23
CA VAL A 88 15.64 -4.82 6.01
C VAL A 88 16.24 -3.84 5.02
N VAL A 89 16.70 -2.67 5.49
CA VAL A 89 17.39 -1.68 4.64
C VAL A 89 18.65 -2.30 4.00
N TRP A 90 19.47 -3.02 4.77
CA TRP A 90 20.66 -3.70 4.25
C TRP A 90 20.32 -4.76 3.19
N ALA A 91 19.28 -5.56 3.43
CA ALA A 91 18.85 -6.56 2.47
C ALA A 91 18.41 -5.91 1.15
N ILE A 92 17.71 -4.77 1.22
CA ILE A 92 17.29 -4.04 0.02
C ILE A 92 18.50 -3.45 -0.70
N VAL A 93 19.46 -2.85 0.01
CA VAL A 93 20.70 -2.33 -0.61
C VAL A 93 21.52 -3.44 -1.27
N ASP A 94 21.70 -4.60 -0.62
CA ASP A 94 22.42 -5.74 -1.21
C ASP A 94 21.70 -6.29 -2.47
N VAL A 95 20.36 -6.28 -2.47
CA VAL A 95 19.53 -6.64 -3.63
C VAL A 95 19.60 -5.59 -4.75
N CYS A 96 19.71 -4.29 -4.41
CA CYS A 96 19.98 -3.22 -5.37
C CYS A 96 21.33 -3.40 -6.05
N ASP A 97 22.36 -3.66 -5.25
CA ASP A 97 23.75 -3.81 -5.71
C ASP A 97 23.93 -4.98 -6.67
N ARG A 98 23.14 -6.05 -6.47
CA ARG A 98 23.18 -7.27 -7.29
C ARG A 98 22.19 -7.25 -8.45
N ASN A 99 21.36 -6.21 -8.57
CA ASN A 99 20.28 -6.10 -9.55
C ASN A 99 19.39 -7.37 -9.58
N HIS A 100 19.19 -7.99 -8.42
CA HIS A 100 18.51 -9.27 -8.31
C HIS A 100 16.98 -9.05 -8.36
N PRO A 101 16.23 -9.85 -9.12
CA PRO A 101 14.77 -9.77 -9.14
C PRO A 101 14.18 -10.06 -7.76
N ASP A 102 13.46 -9.11 -7.17
CA ASP A 102 12.81 -9.30 -5.86
C ASP A 102 11.29 -9.06 -5.99
N PRO A 103 10.46 -10.04 -5.62
CA PRO A 103 9.00 -9.94 -5.71
C PRO A 103 8.36 -8.83 -4.84
N LEU A 104 9.07 -8.25 -3.88
CA LEU A 104 8.63 -7.05 -3.13
C LEU A 104 8.63 -5.79 -3.99
N PHE A 105 9.40 -5.77 -5.08
CA PHE A 105 9.55 -4.63 -5.99
C PHE A 105 9.03 -5.00 -7.38
N CYS A 106 8.41 -4.06 -8.09
CA CYS A 106 7.77 -4.32 -9.38
C CYS A 106 8.79 -4.48 -10.52
N GLU A 107 9.69 -5.46 -10.47
CA GLU A 107 10.60 -5.71 -11.57
C GLU A 107 9.90 -6.34 -12.78
N LYS A 108 10.45 -6.00 -13.96
CA LYS A 108 9.86 -6.14 -15.29
C LYS A 108 9.16 -7.49 -15.56
N PRO A 109 8.22 -7.50 -16.53
CA PRO A 109 7.41 -8.66 -16.85
C PRO A 109 8.28 -9.82 -17.34
N SER A 110 8.37 -10.90 -16.55
CA SER A 110 8.80 -12.20 -17.07
C SER A 110 7.70 -12.74 -17.98
N LYS A 111 8.06 -13.14 -19.21
CA LYS A 111 7.13 -13.69 -20.22
C LYS A 111 6.59 -15.08 -19.86
N THR A 112 7.07 -15.74 -18.80
CA THR A 112 6.95 -17.20 -18.66
C THR A 112 6.30 -17.71 -17.37
N LYS A 113 5.84 -16.87 -16.45
CA LYS A 113 5.07 -17.34 -15.28
C LYS A 113 4.00 -16.33 -14.92
N GLY A 114 2.76 -16.80 -14.74
CA GLY A 114 1.60 -15.99 -14.40
C GLY A 114 1.95 -14.97 -13.31
N ARG A 115 1.91 -13.69 -13.68
CA ARG A 115 2.26 -12.55 -12.84
C ARG A 115 1.53 -12.67 -11.50
N ARG A 116 2.29 -12.78 -10.41
CA ARG A 116 1.87 -12.21 -9.12
C ARG A 116 2.50 -10.83 -9.05
N ASN A 117 2.00 -9.88 -9.85
CA ASN A 117 2.43 -8.48 -9.73
C ASN A 117 1.82 -7.90 -8.43
N LEU A 118 2.54 -6.99 -7.79
CA LEU A 118 2.05 -6.25 -6.62
C LEU A 118 0.68 -5.63 -6.90
N GLU A 119 0.50 -5.08 -8.09
CA GLU A 119 -0.75 -4.46 -8.52
C GLU A 119 -1.94 -5.43 -8.53
N ASP A 120 -1.80 -6.68 -9.00
CA ASP A 120 -2.92 -7.62 -8.94
C ASP A 120 -3.19 -8.08 -7.49
N ALA A 121 -2.16 -8.13 -6.63
CA ALA A 121 -2.37 -8.42 -5.21
C ALA A 121 -3.14 -7.28 -4.52
N VAL A 122 -2.74 -6.03 -4.76
CA VAL A 122 -3.46 -4.83 -4.28
C VAL A 122 -4.89 -4.82 -4.83
N ARG A 123 -5.05 -5.02 -6.14
CA ARG A 123 -6.36 -5.06 -6.80
C ARG A 123 -7.25 -6.15 -6.22
N LYS A 124 -6.72 -7.35 -5.94
CA LYS A 124 -7.47 -8.43 -5.27
C LYS A 124 -7.92 -8.03 -3.85
N GLY A 125 -7.05 -7.39 -3.07
CA GLY A 125 -7.39 -6.90 -1.74
C GLY A 125 -8.52 -5.87 -1.79
N GLN A 126 -8.44 -4.92 -2.71
CA GLN A 126 -9.47 -3.91 -2.95
C GLN A 126 -10.79 -4.51 -3.44
N ILE A 127 -10.74 -5.49 -4.36
CA ILE A 127 -11.94 -6.21 -4.82
C ILE A 127 -12.63 -6.91 -3.64
N ALA A 128 -11.87 -7.59 -2.78
CA ALA A 128 -12.42 -8.25 -1.61
C ALA A 128 -13.07 -7.25 -0.64
N ALA A 129 -12.42 -6.12 -0.37
CA ALA A 129 -12.94 -5.08 0.52
C ALA A 129 -14.24 -4.45 0.01
N ILE A 130 -14.29 -4.13 -1.29
CA ILE A 130 -15.48 -3.58 -1.93
C ILE A 130 -16.61 -4.62 -1.96
N ALA A 131 -16.30 -5.89 -2.25
CA ALA A 131 -17.30 -6.95 -2.25
C ALA A 131 -17.92 -7.18 -0.87
N ASP A 132 -17.12 -7.16 0.20
CA ASP A 132 -17.62 -7.27 1.58
C ASP A 132 -18.48 -6.05 1.95
N ALA A 133 -18.00 -4.84 1.68
CA ALA A 133 -18.76 -3.61 1.93
C ALA A 133 -20.09 -3.56 1.16
N TRP A 134 -20.09 -4.08 -0.08
CA TRP A 134 -21.31 -4.16 -0.89
C TRP A 134 -22.33 -5.11 -0.26
N LEU A 135 -21.90 -6.24 0.29
CA LEU A 135 -22.80 -7.16 0.97
C LEU A 135 -23.35 -6.57 2.27
N GLU A 136 -22.51 -5.87 3.05
CA GLU A 136 -22.93 -5.16 4.27
C GLU A 136 -24.02 -4.11 3.96
N SER A 137 -23.79 -3.28 2.94
CA SER A 137 -24.74 -2.26 2.48
C SER A 137 -26.01 -2.86 1.84
N SER A 138 -26.00 -4.14 1.46
CA SER A 138 -27.12 -4.86 0.85
C SER A 138 -27.85 -5.78 1.84
N SER A 139 -27.67 -5.60 3.15
CA SER A 139 -28.27 -6.46 4.19
C SER A 139 -29.80 -6.47 4.19
N GLY A 140 -30.44 -5.41 3.69
CA GLY A 140 -31.91 -5.31 3.49
C GLY A 140 -32.39 -5.57 2.06
N ASP A 141 -31.50 -5.77 1.09
CA ASP A 141 -31.87 -5.98 -0.32
C ASP A 141 -32.34 -7.42 -0.54
N GLU A 142 -33.36 -7.60 -1.39
CA GLU A 142 -33.77 -8.92 -1.88
C GLU A 142 -32.67 -9.60 -2.71
N GLY A 143 -32.65 -10.93 -2.66
CA GLY A 143 -31.72 -11.80 -3.38
C GLY A 143 -30.69 -12.49 -2.47
N ASP A 144 -30.17 -13.60 -2.95
CA ASP A 144 -29.07 -14.33 -2.30
C ASP A 144 -27.72 -13.58 -2.46
N GLU A 145 -26.70 -14.04 -1.73
CA GLU A 145 -25.35 -13.46 -1.79
C GLU A 145 -24.81 -13.46 -3.22
N ASP A 146 -25.08 -14.50 -4.00
CA ASP A 146 -24.64 -14.66 -5.37
C ASP A 146 -25.24 -13.60 -6.30
N ALA A 147 -26.53 -13.29 -6.18
CA ALA A 147 -27.19 -12.20 -6.90
C ALA A 147 -26.62 -10.83 -6.50
N LYS A 148 -26.36 -10.62 -5.20
CA LYS A 148 -25.76 -9.38 -4.68
C LYS A 148 -24.35 -9.16 -5.22
N LEU A 149 -23.51 -10.21 -5.23
CA LEU A 149 -22.16 -10.17 -5.81
C LEU A 149 -22.16 -9.99 -7.32
N ASN A 150 -23.13 -10.58 -8.04
CA ASN A 150 -23.31 -10.33 -9.47
C ASN A 150 -23.63 -8.85 -9.75
N ARG A 151 -24.47 -8.21 -8.92
CA ARG A 151 -24.72 -6.77 -9.02
C ARG A 151 -23.45 -5.98 -8.75
N ALA A 152 -22.71 -6.30 -7.68
CA ALA A 152 -21.44 -5.64 -7.36
C ALA A 152 -20.44 -5.71 -8.53
N ALA A 153 -20.27 -6.90 -9.13
CA ALA A 153 -19.34 -7.10 -10.24
C ALA A 153 -19.65 -6.19 -11.45
N ARG A 154 -20.93 -5.93 -11.73
CA ARG A 154 -21.35 -5.00 -12.80
C ARG A 154 -20.94 -3.56 -12.52
N TYR A 155 -21.10 -3.11 -11.27
CA TYR A 155 -20.69 -1.75 -10.87
C TYR A 155 -19.17 -1.60 -10.81
N MET A 156 -18.45 -2.64 -10.37
CA MET A 156 -16.99 -2.59 -10.21
C MET A 156 -16.23 -2.73 -11.53
N SER A 157 -16.81 -3.39 -12.53
CA SER A 157 -16.15 -3.59 -13.83
C SER A 157 -15.82 -2.25 -14.49
N GLY A 158 -14.61 -2.12 -15.02
CA GLY A 158 -14.14 -0.87 -15.59
C GLY A 158 -12.67 -0.89 -15.99
N ALA A 159 -12.11 0.27 -16.34
CA ALA A 159 -10.73 0.38 -16.79
C ALA A 159 -9.71 -0.15 -15.79
N TYR A 160 -9.93 0.04 -14.49
CA TYR A 160 -9.01 -0.36 -13.42
C TYR A 160 -9.14 -1.85 -13.06
N PHE A 161 -10.37 -2.32 -12.80
CA PHE A 161 -10.61 -3.69 -12.34
C PHE A 161 -10.73 -4.72 -13.46
N GLY A 162 -10.92 -4.26 -14.71
CA GLY A 162 -11.23 -5.13 -15.84
C GLY A 162 -12.64 -5.68 -15.79
N ALA A 163 -12.89 -6.75 -16.55
CA ALA A 163 -14.16 -7.46 -16.53
C ALA A 163 -14.25 -8.36 -15.29
N LEU A 164 -15.11 -7.99 -14.34
CA LEU A 164 -15.36 -8.78 -13.14
C LEU A 164 -16.63 -9.61 -13.28
N ASN A 165 -16.63 -10.75 -12.60
CA ASN A 165 -17.80 -11.61 -12.45
C ASN A 165 -17.89 -12.12 -11.01
N ARG A 166 -19.01 -12.74 -10.65
CA ARG A 166 -19.21 -13.33 -9.32
C ARG A 166 -18.04 -14.21 -8.86
N LYS A 167 -17.55 -15.12 -9.72
CA LYS A 167 -16.43 -16.01 -9.38
C LYS A 167 -15.17 -15.23 -9.00
N ALA A 168 -14.87 -14.13 -9.69
CA ALA A 168 -13.73 -13.28 -9.37
C ALA A 168 -13.86 -12.63 -7.99
N LEU A 169 -15.05 -12.12 -7.64
CA LEU A 169 -15.32 -11.53 -6.32
C LEU A 169 -15.27 -12.58 -5.21
N THR A 170 -15.90 -13.75 -5.39
CA THR A 170 -15.84 -14.86 -4.43
C THR A 170 -14.39 -15.34 -4.23
N SER A 171 -13.61 -15.43 -5.31
CA SER A 171 -12.20 -15.81 -5.24
C SER A 171 -11.39 -14.77 -4.46
N ALA A 172 -11.56 -13.47 -4.74
CA ALA A 172 -10.89 -12.40 -4.00
C ALA A 172 -11.19 -12.46 -2.49
N LYS A 173 -12.46 -12.67 -2.11
CA LYS A 173 -12.85 -12.88 -0.70
C LYS A 173 -12.18 -14.10 -0.08
N SER A 174 -12.04 -15.20 -0.83
CA SER A 174 -11.39 -16.42 -0.30
C SER A 174 -9.90 -16.19 0.01
N TYR A 175 -9.21 -15.39 -0.79
CA TYR A 175 -7.81 -15.03 -0.54
C TYR A 175 -7.64 -14.19 0.73
N GLN A 176 -8.60 -13.32 1.05
CA GLN A 176 -8.59 -12.54 2.28
C GLN A 176 -8.77 -13.41 3.53
N ARG A 177 -9.62 -14.44 3.48
CA ARG A 177 -9.88 -15.34 4.62
C ARG A 177 -8.71 -16.26 4.96
N GLN A 178 -7.80 -16.50 4.03
CA GLN A 178 -6.58 -17.30 4.25
C GLN A 178 -5.45 -16.43 4.83
N ALA A 179 -5.75 -15.76 5.95
CA ALA A 179 -4.82 -14.93 6.71
C ALA A 179 -3.62 -15.79 7.14
N GLY A 180 -2.49 -15.63 6.43
CA GLY A 180 -1.26 -16.41 6.63
C GLY A 180 -0.40 -16.53 5.37
N HIS A 181 -0.99 -16.43 4.17
CA HIS A 181 -0.21 -16.62 2.92
C HIS A 181 -0.14 -15.37 2.02
N HIS A 182 -0.91 -14.32 2.28
CA HIS A 182 -1.02 -13.15 1.40
C HIS A 182 -1.15 -11.81 2.14
N GLU A 183 -0.12 -11.43 2.91
CA GLU A 183 -0.08 -10.17 3.69
C GLU A 183 -0.39 -8.92 2.84
N LEU A 184 0.09 -8.86 1.59
CA LEU A 184 -0.18 -7.74 0.69
C LEU A 184 -1.67 -7.61 0.32
N ILE A 185 -2.36 -8.74 0.10
CA ILE A 185 -3.79 -8.76 -0.21
C ILE A 185 -4.57 -8.28 1.01
N TYR A 186 -4.19 -8.74 2.21
CA TYR A 186 -4.83 -8.33 3.46
C TYR A 186 -4.59 -6.85 3.77
N SER A 187 -3.38 -6.34 3.57
CA SER A 187 -3.05 -4.93 3.77
C SER A 187 -3.86 -4.02 2.83
N ALA A 188 -3.90 -4.35 1.53
CA ALA A 188 -4.70 -3.60 0.56
C ALA A 188 -6.20 -3.68 0.84
N TYR A 189 -6.68 -4.82 1.34
CA TYR A 189 -8.05 -4.97 1.84
C TYR A 189 -8.33 -4.02 3.01
N ALA A 190 -7.48 -4.02 4.03
CA ALA A 190 -7.65 -3.19 5.23
C ALA A 190 -7.65 -1.70 4.87
N GLN A 191 -6.68 -1.25 4.06
CA GLN A 191 -6.63 0.15 3.59
C GLN A 191 -7.88 0.55 2.82
N MET A 192 -8.39 -0.31 1.94
CA MET A 192 -9.62 -0.03 1.20
C MET A 192 -10.85 0.00 2.12
N ARG A 193 -10.92 -0.88 3.13
CA ARG A 193 -11.98 -0.85 4.15
C ARG A 193 -11.96 0.45 4.95
N ASP A 194 -10.78 0.89 5.37
CA ASP A 194 -10.63 2.15 6.09
C ASP A 194 -11.02 3.35 5.23
N ALA A 195 -10.63 3.37 3.95
CA ALA A 195 -11.03 4.41 3.00
C ALA A 195 -12.55 4.45 2.79
N LEU A 196 -13.19 3.29 2.61
CA LEU A 196 -14.65 3.20 2.48
C LEU A 196 -15.36 3.66 3.76
N ALA A 197 -14.86 3.29 4.93
CA ALA A 197 -15.41 3.73 6.21
C ALA A 197 -15.25 5.24 6.42
N ALA A 198 -14.09 5.80 6.07
CA ALA A 198 -13.85 7.24 6.15
C ALA A 198 -14.79 8.03 5.23
N GLU A 199 -14.93 7.59 3.98
CA GLU A 199 -15.85 8.20 3.00
C GLU A 199 -17.32 8.09 3.46
N ALA A 200 -17.73 6.92 3.96
CA ALA A 200 -19.08 6.72 4.48
C ALA A 200 -19.38 7.65 5.67
N ARG A 201 -18.43 7.87 6.59
CA ARG A 201 -18.61 8.81 7.71
C ARG A 201 -18.85 10.24 7.25
N VAL A 202 -18.18 10.68 6.17
CA VAL A 202 -18.41 12.00 5.58
C VAL A 202 -19.83 12.14 5.04
N LEU A 203 -20.39 11.05 4.51
CA LEU A 203 -21.76 10.98 3.98
C LEU A 203 -22.82 10.71 5.07
N GLY A 204 -22.41 10.37 6.29
CA GLY A 204 -23.25 10.03 7.43
C GLY A 204 -23.44 8.51 7.61
N ASP A 205 -24.00 8.10 8.75
CA ASP A 205 -24.17 6.68 9.06
C ASP A 205 -25.31 6.02 8.26
N GLY A 206 -25.06 4.80 7.79
CA GLY A 206 -26.09 3.93 7.21
C GLY A 206 -25.67 3.16 5.95
N PRO A 207 -26.43 2.10 5.60
CA PRO A 207 -26.10 1.22 4.47
C PRO A 207 -26.12 1.96 3.11
N ALA A 208 -26.99 2.95 2.94
CA ALA A 208 -27.06 3.76 1.72
C ALA A 208 -25.78 4.60 1.52
N ASN A 209 -25.23 5.14 2.61
CA ASN A 209 -24.02 5.96 2.57
C ASN A 209 -22.77 5.12 2.34
N LEU A 210 -22.71 3.92 2.91
CA LEU A 210 -21.68 2.94 2.56
C LEU A 210 -21.74 2.58 1.07
N ARG A 211 -22.95 2.41 0.52
CA ARG A 211 -23.13 2.15 -0.92
C ARG A 211 -22.67 3.32 -1.79
N ALA A 212 -22.96 4.55 -1.39
CA ALA A 212 -22.48 5.75 -2.07
C ALA A 212 -20.94 5.84 -2.02
N ALA A 213 -20.33 5.61 -0.85
CA ALA A 213 -18.87 5.57 -0.68
C ALA A 213 -18.21 4.53 -1.60
N ILE A 214 -18.78 3.33 -1.71
CA ILE A 214 -18.31 2.29 -2.63
C ILE A 214 -18.29 2.80 -4.07
N LEU A 215 -19.40 3.41 -4.52
CA LEU A 215 -19.51 3.91 -5.90
C LEU A 215 -18.53 5.06 -6.18
N VAL A 216 -18.27 5.94 -5.21
CA VAL A 216 -17.26 7.00 -5.30
C VAL A 216 -15.87 6.41 -5.49
N GLN A 217 -15.47 5.43 -4.67
CA GLN A 217 -14.15 4.79 -4.76
C GLN A 217 -13.97 4.03 -6.08
N ILE A 218 -14.98 3.27 -6.53
CA ILE A 218 -14.95 2.59 -7.83
C ILE A 218 -14.73 3.60 -8.96
N LYS A 219 -15.48 4.71 -8.94
CA LYS A 219 -15.36 5.76 -9.95
C LYS A 219 -13.97 6.39 -9.94
N ALA A 220 -13.45 6.75 -8.76
CA ALA A 220 -12.13 7.35 -8.61
C ALA A 220 -11.02 6.46 -9.19
N LEU A 221 -11.03 5.15 -8.87
CA LEU A 221 -10.05 4.19 -9.37
C LEU A 221 -10.13 4.02 -10.89
N ASN A 222 -11.34 3.87 -11.44
CA ASN A 222 -11.53 3.74 -12.87
C ASN A 222 -11.11 5.01 -13.63
N THR A 223 -11.47 6.19 -13.11
CA THR A 223 -11.08 7.47 -13.71
C THR A 223 -9.56 7.68 -13.64
N LYS A 224 -8.89 7.35 -12.53
CA LYS A 224 -7.41 7.38 -12.43
C LYS A 224 -6.77 6.49 -13.50
N ALA A 225 -7.28 5.26 -13.66
CA ALA A 225 -6.76 4.31 -14.65
C ALA A 225 -6.99 4.76 -16.10
N GLU A 226 -8.11 5.43 -16.39
CA GLU A 226 -8.37 6.01 -17.71
C GLU A 226 -7.44 7.17 -18.06
N MET A 227 -7.14 8.04 -17.08
CA MET A 227 -6.19 9.14 -17.29
C MET A 227 -4.79 8.64 -17.60
N GLN A 228 -4.34 7.54 -16.97
CA GLN A 228 -3.02 6.95 -17.20
C GLN A 228 -2.87 6.26 -18.57
N ARG A 229 -3.97 6.02 -19.29
CA ARG A 229 -3.96 5.42 -20.64
C ARG A 229 -3.91 6.44 -21.78
N ARG A 230 -4.09 7.73 -21.46
CA ARG A 230 -4.04 8.84 -22.43
C ARG A 230 -2.67 9.49 -22.41
#